data_AF-A0A9W9VFT6-F1
#
_entry.id   AF-A0A9W9VFT6-F1
#
_cell.length_a   1.000
_cell.length_b   1.000
_cell.length_c   1.000
_cell.angle_alpha   90.00
_cell.angle_beta   90.00
_cell.angle_gamma   90.00
#
_symmetry.space_group_name_H-M   'P 1'
#
loop_
_entity.id
_entity.type
_entity.pdbx_description
1 polymer ?
#
loop_
_entity_poly.entity_id
_entity_poly.type
_entity_poly.pdbx_seq_one_letter_code
_entity_poly.pdbx_strand_id
1 'polypeptide(L)'
;MYGTSTGPQTGINTPRSSQSLRPLILSHGSLEFSFLVPTSLHFHASQLKDGFTTSLPEPTDELAQDDEPSSVVELVARYIGHVAHEVEEGEDDAQGSYLEVLKLVLNEFERAFMRGNDVHAVAAALSSIVPKKNQVVEAYYAGRAAAGRPTKPYDSALFRAASDEAAGIYTVFGGQGNIEEYFDELRTVYTTYPSFVEDLIVSSAELLQSLSREPEASKLYPKGLDIMRWLQDRDAQPDTDYLVSAPVSLPLIGLVQLAHYTVTCKVLGQQPGDLVERIRGTTGHSQGVVTAAAIATATTWESFAQASRNALTMLFWIGLRSQQAYPRTSLAPSMLQDSIENGEGTPTPMLSIRDLSRTAVQEHIDATNQHLPEDRHIAISLVNSARNFVVTGPPISLYGLNLRLRKVKAPTGLDQNRVPFTQRKVRFVNRFLPITAPFHSQYLTSAYDRILEDLEDAVDIPAKSLLIPVFNTKTGEDLRQLGDKSAVPALVRMITHDAVNWEQATVFPGATHIVDFGPGGISGLGVLTNRNKDGTGVRVILAGEMDGTNAEVGYKPELFDRDEHSVKYAVDWVKEHGPRLVQTSTGETYVDTKMSRLLGIPP
;
A
#
# COMPACT_ATOMS: atom_id res chain seq x y z
N MET A 1 84.41 33.66 -7.95
CA MET A 1 84.84 32.30 -8.35
C MET A 1 83.76 31.73 -9.26
N TYR A 2 84.18 31.27 -10.43
CA TYR A 2 83.36 30.57 -11.42
C TYR A 2 82.80 29.26 -10.87
N GLY A 3 81.63 28.84 -11.35
CA GLY A 3 81.08 27.50 -11.09
C GLY A 3 79.65 27.33 -11.58
N THR A 4 79.48 27.19 -12.90
CA THR A 4 78.25 26.76 -13.58
C THR A 4 78.03 25.24 -13.43
N SER A 5 76.83 24.81 -13.03
CA SER A 5 76.32 23.47 -13.34
C SER A 5 74.80 23.48 -13.47
N THR A 6 74.33 23.49 -14.72
CA THR A 6 72.95 23.25 -15.14
C THR A 6 72.65 21.75 -15.05
N GLY A 7 71.79 21.34 -14.12
CA GLY A 7 71.17 20.02 -14.09
C GLY A 7 69.74 20.10 -14.67
N PRO A 8 69.28 19.08 -15.43
CA PRO A 8 67.98 19.13 -16.09
C PRO A 8 66.85 19.05 -15.06
N GLN A 9 66.00 20.08 -15.04
CA GLN A 9 64.68 20.04 -14.40
C GLN A 9 63.79 19.07 -15.17
N THR A 10 63.73 17.81 -14.76
CA THR A 10 62.66 16.90 -15.16
C THR A 10 61.49 17.12 -14.22
N GLY A 11 60.52 17.92 -14.68
CA GLY A 11 59.19 17.98 -14.07
C GLY A 11 58.59 16.58 -14.07
N ILE A 12 58.32 16.06 -12.87
CA ILE A 12 57.51 14.87 -12.70
C ILE A 12 56.07 15.32 -12.98
N ASN A 13 55.70 15.25 -14.26
CA ASN A 13 54.31 15.19 -14.68
C ASN A 13 53.70 13.95 -14.02
N THR A 14 52.87 14.15 -12.99
CA THR A 14 51.79 13.20 -12.71
C THR A 14 51.00 13.01 -14.00
N PRO A 15 50.90 11.80 -14.56
CA PRO A 15 50.05 11.59 -15.72
C PRO A 15 48.60 11.71 -15.25
N ARG A 16 47.98 12.87 -15.49
CA ARG A 16 46.53 12.90 -15.69
C ARG A 16 46.29 12.12 -16.96
N SER A 17 45.91 10.85 -16.84
CA SER A 17 45.28 10.14 -17.95
C SER A 17 44.00 10.89 -18.30
N SER A 18 44.06 11.79 -19.28
CA SER A 18 42.87 12.33 -19.92
C SER A 18 42.19 11.15 -20.62
N GLN A 19 41.22 10.52 -19.96
CA GLN A 19 40.40 9.51 -20.61
C GLN A 19 39.72 10.18 -21.81
N SER A 20 40.04 9.72 -23.03
CA SER A 20 39.36 10.15 -24.24
C SER A 20 37.90 9.72 -24.15
N LEU A 21 36.97 10.68 -24.25
CA LEU A 21 35.53 10.45 -24.16
C LEU A 21 34.92 10.48 -25.57
N ARG A 22 33.99 9.57 -25.85
CA ARG A 22 33.24 9.50 -27.10
C ARG A 22 31.73 9.57 -26.81
N PRO A 23 30.95 10.31 -27.60
CA PRO A 23 29.50 10.35 -27.41
C PRO A 23 28.87 9.00 -27.77
N LEU A 24 27.89 8.60 -26.97
CA LEU A 24 26.91 7.56 -27.28
C LEU A 24 25.53 8.22 -27.27
N ILE A 25 24.76 8.01 -28.32
CA ILE A 25 23.42 8.60 -28.50
C ILE A 25 22.39 7.48 -28.42
N LEU A 26 21.49 7.53 -27.46
CA LEU A 26 20.28 6.70 -27.42
C LEU A 26 19.18 7.46 -28.15
N SER A 27 18.47 6.80 -29.06
CA SER A 27 17.44 7.42 -29.88
C SER A 27 16.28 6.48 -30.09
N HIS A 28 15.05 6.99 -30.00
CA HIS A 28 13.84 6.27 -30.33
C HIS A 28 12.76 7.25 -30.80
N GLY A 29 12.39 7.18 -32.08
CA GLY A 29 11.50 8.18 -32.70
C GLY A 29 12.07 9.60 -32.58
N SER A 30 11.32 10.48 -31.91
CA SER A 30 11.73 11.87 -31.62
C SER A 30 12.55 12.04 -30.34
N LEU A 31 12.72 10.98 -29.54
CA LEU A 31 13.49 11.01 -28.30
C LEU A 31 14.98 10.80 -28.58
N GLU A 32 15.82 11.65 -27.99
CA GLU A 32 17.27 11.51 -28.06
C GLU A 32 17.91 11.84 -26.70
N PHE A 33 18.87 11.02 -26.27
CA PHE A 33 19.74 11.30 -25.14
C PHE A 33 21.20 10.99 -25.49
N SER A 34 22.09 11.97 -25.24
CA SER A 34 23.52 11.84 -25.54
C SER A 34 24.32 11.92 -24.25
N PHE A 35 25.22 10.96 -24.05
CA PHE A 35 26.16 10.95 -22.93
C PHE A 35 27.56 10.52 -23.38
N LEU A 36 28.56 10.85 -22.56
CA LEU A 36 29.96 10.62 -22.87
C LEU A 36 30.46 9.32 -22.24
N VAL A 37 31.02 8.44 -23.07
CA VAL A 37 31.56 7.14 -22.67
C VAL A 37 33.08 7.13 -22.86
N PRO A 38 33.88 6.62 -21.90
CA PRO A 38 35.30 6.37 -22.10
C PRO A 38 35.56 5.55 -23.36
N THR A 39 36.59 5.91 -24.13
CA THR A 39 36.90 5.25 -25.41
C THR A 39 37.12 3.75 -25.24
N SER A 40 37.64 3.30 -24.09
CA SER A 40 37.81 1.89 -23.74
C SER A 40 36.49 1.12 -23.60
N LEU A 41 35.42 1.78 -23.15
CA LEU A 41 34.09 1.17 -22.95
C LEU A 41 33.15 1.39 -24.15
N HIS A 42 33.53 2.25 -25.09
CA HIS A 42 32.66 2.69 -26.19
C HIS A 42 32.18 1.55 -27.09
N PHE A 43 33.01 0.53 -27.31
CA PHE A 43 32.64 -0.67 -28.07
C PHE A 43 31.50 -1.43 -27.37
N HIS A 44 31.68 -1.78 -26.09
CA HIS A 44 30.66 -2.49 -25.30
C HIS A 44 29.37 -1.67 -25.13
N ALA A 45 29.50 -0.36 -24.89
CA ALA A 45 28.34 0.52 -24.81
C ALA A 45 27.57 0.59 -26.14
N SER A 46 28.25 0.52 -27.28
CA SER A 46 27.61 0.46 -28.60
C SER A 46 26.89 -0.86 -28.82
N GLN A 47 27.49 -1.99 -28.43
CA GLN A 47 26.86 -3.31 -28.51
C GLN A 47 25.57 -3.37 -27.68
N LEU A 48 25.62 -2.91 -26.42
CA LEU A 48 24.44 -2.82 -25.54
C LEU A 48 23.37 -1.89 -26.12
N LYS A 49 23.78 -0.76 -26.71
CA LYS A 49 22.85 0.15 -27.40
C LYS A 49 22.16 -0.56 -28.56
N ASP A 50 22.89 -1.29 -29.40
CA ASP A 50 22.34 -1.92 -30.61
C ASP A 50 21.35 -3.04 -30.22
N GLY A 51 21.69 -3.83 -29.19
CA GLY A 51 20.79 -4.83 -28.60
C GLY A 51 19.52 -4.19 -28.04
N PHE A 52 19.65 -3.15 -27.21
CA PHE A 52 18.53 -2.38 -26.69
C PHE A 52 17.65 -1.81 -27.80
N THR A 53 18.26 -1.20 -28.82
CA THR A 53 17.52 -0.57 -29.94
C THR A 53 16.69 -1.61 -30.69
N THR A 54 17.21 -2.83 -30.84
CA THR A 54 16.50 -3.95 -31.48
C THR A 54 15.36 -4.50 -30.61
N SER A 55 15.45 -4.34 -29.28
CA SER A 55 14.41 -4.77 -28.35
C SER A 55 13.19 -3.85 -28.31
N LEU A 56 13.33 -2.60 -28.77
CA LEU A 56 12.23 -1.63 -28.81
C LEU A 56 11.33 -1.87 -30.03
N PRO A 57 10.02 -1.57 -29.93
CA PRO A 57 9.12 -1.60 -31.08
C PRO A 57 9.51 -0.53 -32.13
N GLU A 58 8.87 -0.56 -33.29
CA GLU A 58 8.99 0.53 -34.27
C GLU A 58 8.35 1.81 -33.69
N PRO A 59 9.02 2.98 -33.73
CA PRO A 59 8.51 4.19 -33.12
C PRO A 59 7.19 4.63 -33.73
N THR A 60 6.24 5.02 -32.89
CA THR A 60 4.98 5.64 -33.30
C THR A 60 5.07 7.17 -33.28
N ASP A 61 4.24 7.85 -34.06
CA ASP A 61 4.24 9.32 -34.11
C ASP A 61 3.95 9.96 -32.74
N GLU A 62 3.14 9.30 -31.91
CA GLU A 62 2.72 9.79 -30.60
C GLU A 62 3.53 9.20 -29.43
N LEU A 63 4.42 8.24 -29.68
CA LEU A 63 5.17 7.49 -28.66
C LEU A 63 4.26 6.89 -27.57
N ALA A 64 3.09 6.40 -28.00
CA ALA A 64 1.96 6.11 -27.11
C ALA A 64 1.77 4.61 -26.82
N GLN A 65 2.50 3.71 -27.49
CA GLN A 65 2.37 2.28 -27.22
C GLN A 65 2.86 1.95 -25.81
N ASP A 66 2.27 0.95 -25.15
CA ASP A 66 2.60 0.59 -23.76
C ASP A 66 4.06 0.12 -23.64
N ASP A 67 4.55 -0.61 -24.63
CA ASP A 67 5.90 -1.14 -24.76
C ASP A 67 6.88 -0.16 -25.44
N GLU A 68 6.50 1.10 -25.63
CA GLU A 68 7.32 2.17 -26.22
C GLU A 68 7.64 3.27 -25.18
N PRO A 69 8.86 3.84 -25.13
CA PRO A 69 9.17 4.94 -24.23
C PRO A 69 8.48 6.24 -24.69
N SER A 70 7.75 6.91 -23.79
CA SER A 70 7.06 8.19 -24.10
C SER A 70 7.90 9.43 -23.76
N SER A 71 9.02 9.27 -23.08
CA SER A 71 9.89 10.37 -22.67
C SER A 71 11.36 9.96 -22.65
N VAL A 72 12.26 10.94 -22.67
CA VAL A 72 13.71 10.69 -22.57
C VAL A 72 14.08 10.01 -21.26
N VAL A 73 13.36 10.32 -20.16
CA VAL A 73 13.54 9.66 -18.86
C VAL A 73 13.23 8.16 -18.99
N GLU A 74 12.10 7.82 -19.61
CA GLU A 74 11.72 6.42 -19.86
C GLU A 74 12.71 5.69 -20.77
N LEU A 75 13.20 6.34 -21.82
CA LEU A 75 14.18 5.77 -22.74
C LEU A 75 15.47 5.37 -21.99
N VAL A 76 16.01 6.28 -21.17
CA VAL A 76 17.25 6.01 -20.42
C VAL A 76 16.99 5.00 -19.29
N ALA A 77 15.85 5.07 -18.60
CA ALA A 77 15.50 4.08 -17.58
C ALA A 77 15.41 2.67 -18.17
N ARG A 78 14.73 2.49 -19.31
CA ARG A 78 14.66 1.20 -20.00
C ARG A 78 16.03 0.70 -20.46
N TYR A 79 16.90 1.60 -20.91
CA TYR A 79 18.29 1.24 -21.22
C TYR A 79 19.04 0.76 -19.98
N ILE A 80 18.87 1.40 -18.82
CA ILE A 80 19.43 0.91 -17.54
C ILE A 80 18.94 -0.50 -17.24
N GLY A 81 17.64 -0.76 -17.38
CA GLY A 81 17.05 -2.08 -17.15
C GLY A 81 17.63 -3.15 -18.09
N HIS A 82 17.77 -2.83 -19.39
CA HIS A 82 18.39 -3.73 -20.37
C HIS A 82 19.84 -4.05 -20.01
N VAL A 83 20.65 -3.03 -19.69
CA VAL A 83 22.06 -3.26 -19.32
C VAL A 83 22.16 -4.05 -18.01
N ALA A 84 21.26 -3.81 -17.04
CA ALA A 84 21.22 -4.57 -15.79
C ALA A 84 20.97 -6.06 -16.04
N HIS A 85 20.04 -6.38 -16.93
CA HIS A 85 19.73 -7.76 -17.32
C HIS A 85 20.96 -8.46 -17.96
N GLU A 86 21.64 -7.80 -18.89
CA GLU A 86 22.85 -8.36 -19.53
C GLU A 86 24.00 -8.57 -18.53
N VAL A 87 24.10 -7.74 -17.49
CA VAL A 87 25.08 -7.93 -16.40
C VAL A 87 24.72 -9.15 -15.54
N GLU A 88 23.44 -9.40 -15.29
CA GLU A 88 22.95 -10.52 -14.48
C GLU A 88 23.01 -11.86 -15.21
N GLU A 89 22.71 -11.91 -16.52
CA GLU A 89 22.81 -13.16 -17.32
C GLU A 89 24.25 -13.65 -17.49
N GLY A 90 25.22 -12.79 -17.21
CA GLY A 90 26.65 -13.08 -17.25
C GLY A 90 27.31 -12.47 -18.47
N GLU A 91 28.20 -11.52 -18.24
CA GLU A 91 28.97 -10.89 -19.31
C GLU A 91 29.93 -11.90 -19.97
N ASP A 92 30.01 -11.89 -21.30
CA ASP A 92 31.01 -12.65 -22.06
C ASP A 92 32.46 -12.17 -21.80
N ASP A 93 32.63 -10.98 -21.22
CA ASP A 93 33.92 -10.36 -20.94
C ASP A 93 34.32 -10.48 -19.46
N ALA A 94 35.46 -11.13 -19.22
CA ALA A 94 36.07 -11.28 -17.90
C ALA A 94 36.48 -9.95 -17.23
N GLN A 95 36.45 -8.82 -17.96
CA GLN A 95 36.81 -7.49 -17.43
C GLN A 95 35.64 -6.73 -16.78
N GLY A 96 34.40 -7.22 -16.86
CA GLY A 96 33.24 -6.55 -16.26
C GLY A 96 32.88 -5.23 -16.97
N SER A 97 33.01 -5.21 -18.30
CA SER A 97 32.81 -4.01 -19.11
C SER A 97 31.35 -3.53 -19.12
N TYR A 98 30.34 -4.42 -19.08
CA TYR A 98 28.93 -3.98 -19.03
C TYR A 98 28.58 -3.38 -17.67
N LEU A 99 29.13 -3.91 -16.59
CA LEU A 99 29.02 -3.35 -15.25
C LEU A 99 29.57 -1.91 -15.18
N GLU A 100 30.71 -1.63 -15.83
CA GLU A 100 31.24 -0.27 -15.91
C GLU A 100 30.38 0.66 -16.76
N VAL A 101 29.79 0.15 -17.86
CA VAL A 101 28.77 0.90 -18.63
C VAL A 101 27.54 1.20 -17.78
N LEU A 102 27.01 0.21 -17.06
CA LEU A 102 25.86 0.38 -16.16
C LEU A 102 26.11 1.46 -15.11
N LYS A 103 27.27 1.41 -14.45
CA LYS A 103 27.71 2.42 -13.47
C LYS A 103 27.75 3.82 -14.07
N LEU A 104 28.16 3.95 -15.33
CA LEU A 104 28.20 5.22 -16.05
C LEU A 104 26.78 5.72 -16.37
N VAL A 105 25.92 4.87 -16.92
CA VAL A 105 24.53 5.24 -17.26
C VAL A 105 23.74 5.62 -16.01
N LEU A 106 23.91 4.90 -14.90
CA LEU A 106 23.31 5.25 -13.61
C LEU A 106 23.74 6.64 -13.13
N ASN A 107 25.04 6.96 -13.20
CA ASN A 107 25.54 8.27 -12.83
C ASN A 107 24.93 9.37 -13.71
N GLU A 108 24.81 9.12 -15.01
CA GLU A 108 24.20 10.06 -15.95
C GLU A 108 22.71 10.25 -15.69
N PHE A 109 21.98 9.19 -15.37
CA PHE A 109 20.57 9.26 -15.01
C PHE A 109 20.34 10.02 -13.70
N GLU A 110 21.12 9.71 -12.67
CA GLU A 110 21.09 10.40 -11.37
C GLU A 110 21.42 11.89 -11.54
N ARG A 111 22.39 12.23 -12.39
CA ARG A 111 22.81 13.61 -12.69
C ARG A 111 21.76 14.39 -13.49
N ALA A 112 21.27 13.82 -14.60
CA ALA A 112 20.43 14.54 -15.54
C ALA A 112 18.98 14.67 -15.05
N PHE A 113 18.44 13.58 -14.51
CA PHE A 113 17.01 13.46 -14.22
C PHE A 113 16.68 13.50 -12.73
N MET A 114 17.40 12.75 -11.89
CA MET A 114 17.07 12.68 -10.45
C MET A 114 17.51 13.92 -9.68
N ARG A 115 18.66 14.51 -10.02
CA ARG A 115 19.19 15.76 -9.43
C ARG A 115 19.20 15.74 -7.89
N GLY A 116 19.52 14.58 -7.32
CA GLY A 116 19.56 14.37 -5.88
C GLY A 116 18.24 13.99 -5.22
N ASN A 117 17.12 13.97 -5.95
CA ASN A 117 15.82 13.46 -5.48
C ASN A 117 15.71 11.92 -5.62
N ASP A 118 14.59 11.35 -5.20
CA ASP A 118 14.27 9.93 -5.35
C ASP A 118 13.64 9.61 -6.72
N VAL A 119 13.82 8.38 -7.20
CA VAL A 119 13.30 7.93 -8.50
C VAL A 119 11.77 7.96 -8.56
N HIS A 120 11.07 7.76 -7.44
CA HIS A 120 9.61 7.85 -7.40
C HIS A 120 9.12 9.28 -7.67
N ALA A 121 9.83 10.30 -7.14
CA ALA A 121 9.50 11.70 -7.41
C ALA A 121 9.71 12.05 -8.89
N VAL A 122 10.76 11.51 -9.52
CA VAL A 122 11.00 11.65 -10.96
C VAL A 122 9.90 10.98 -11.77
N ALA A 123 9.56 9.72 -11.45
CA ALA A 123 8.52 8.96 -12.14
C ALA A 123 7.14 9.60 -11.99
N ALA A 124 6.82 10.16 -10.81
CA ALA A 124 5.57 10.85 -10.54
C ALA A 124 5.35 12.07 -11.45
N ALA A 125 6.42 12.79 -11.76
CA ALA A 125 6.39 13.99 -12.62
C ALA A 125 6.20 13.68 -14.11
N LEU A 126 6.27 12.41 -14.52
CA LEU A 126 6.04 12.01 -15.91
C LEU A 126 4.54 12.05 -16.24
N SER A 127 4.21 12.55 -17.43
CA SER A 127 2.85 12.51 -18.01
C SER A 127 2.56 11.15 -18.65
N SER A 128 2.89 10.07 -17.95
CA SER A 128 2.82 8.68 -18.45
C SER A 128 1.86 7.84 -17.63
N ILE A 129 1.39 6.73 -18.18
CA ILE A 129 0.52 5.80 -17.44
C ILE A 129 1.29 5.11 -16.29
N VAL A 130 0.56 4.67 -15.26
CA VAL A 130 1.13 4.05 -14.06
C VAL A 130 2.10 2.90 -14.37
N PRO A 131 1.82 1.95 -15.29
CA PRO A 131 2.77 0.90 -15.64
C PRO A 131 4.12 1.42 -16.11
N LYS A 132 4.16 2.48 -16.93
CA LYS A 132 5.42 3.10 -17.38
C LYS A 132 6.16 3.79 -16.24
N LYS A 133 5.44 4.45 -15.32
CA LYS A 133 6.04 5.03 -14.11
C LYS A 133 6.69 3.95 -13.24
N ASN A 134 6.02 2.82 -13.04
CA ASN A 134 6.58 1.68 -12.31
C ASN A 134 7.81 1.10 -13.01
N GLN A 135 7.78 0.98 -14.35
CA GLN A 135 8.92 0.49 -15.12
C GLN A 135 10.17 1.37 -14.99
N VAL A 136 10.00 2.70 -14.88
CA VAL A 136 11.14 3.61 -14.61
C VAL A 136 11.78 3.30 -13.24
N VAL A 137 10.95 3.06 -12.23
CA VAL A 137 11.41 2.74 -10.88
C VAL A 137 12.05 1.35 -10.81
N GLU A 138 11.41 0.37 -11.43
CA GLU A 138 11.92 -0.99 -11.60
C GLU A 138 13.31 -0.99 -12.23
N ALA A 139 13.45 -0.36 -13.39
CA ALA A 139 14.71 -0.37 -14.12
C ALA A 139 15.83 0.34 -13.36
N TYR A 140 15.52 1.43 -12.64
CA TYR A 140 16.51 2.08 -11.79
C TYR A 140 16.99 1.17 -10.66
N TYR A 141 16.07 0.52 -9.94
CA TYR A 141 16.44 -0.36 -8.82
C TYR A 141 17.10 -1.68 -9.28
N ALA A 142 16.72 -2.20 -10.45
CA ALA A 142 17.43 -3.30 -11.10
C ALA A 142 18.88 -2.90 -11.42
N GLY A 143 19.08 -1.75 -12.07
CA GLY A 143 20.43 -1.24 -12.36
C GLY A 143 21.26 -1.00 -11.10
N ARG A 144 20.65 -0.45 -10.04
CA ARG A 144 21.32 -0.26 -8.75
C ARG A 144 21.76 -1.59 -8.12
N ALA A 145 20.91 -2.61 -8.17
CA ALA A 145 21.19 -3.94 -7.64
C ALA A 145 22.31 -4.64 -8.43
N ALA A 146 22.18 -4.73 -9.75
CA ALA A 146 23.20 -5.30 -10.64
C ALA A 146 24.55 -4.57 -10.54
N ALA A 147 24.54 -3.26 -10.29
CA ALA A 147 25.75 -2.48 -10.07
C ALA A 147 26.38 -2.63 -8.66
N GLY A 148 25.76 -3.39 -7.76
CA GLY A 148 26.20 -3.53 -6.37
C GLY A 148 26.12 -2.23 -5.58
N ARG A 149 25.16 -1.34 -5.88
CA ARG A 149 25.00 -0.01 -5.27
C ARG A 149 23.82 0.02 -4.28
N PRO A 150 24.05 -0.31 -2.99
CA PRO A 150 22.98 -0.31 -1.99
C PRO A 150 22.40 1.09 -1.80
N THR A 151 21.11 1.17 -1.49
CA THR A 151 20.42 2.43 -1.18
C THR A 151 21.15 3.15 -0.05
N LYS A 152 21.45 4.43 -0.27
CA LYS A 152 22.09 5.25 0.76
C LYS A 152 21.01 5.74 1.73
N PRO A 153 21.28 5.77 3.05
CA PRO A 153 20.32 6.30 4.01
C PRO A 153 20.03 7.78 3.74
N TYR A 154 18.77 8.12 3.53
CA TYR A 154 18.30 9.50 3.37
C TYR A 154 16.95 9.69 4.02
N ASP A 155 16.71 10.91 4.49
CA ASP A 155 15.40 11.33 4.97
C ASP A 155 14.66 12.06 3.87
N SER A 156 13.47 11.56 3.53
CA SER A 156 12.54 12.33 2.70
C SER A 156 12.09 13.59 3.45
N ALA A 157 11.54 14.57 2.73
CA ALA A 157 11.05 15.79 3.34
C ALA A 157 9.97 15.51 4.41
N LEU A 158 9.11 14.50 4.18
CA LEU A 158 8.09 14.08 5.13
C LEU A 158 8.71 13.55 6.43
N PHE A 159 9.71 12.68 6.35
CA PHE A 159 10.34 12.10 7.55
C PHE A 159 11.28 13.08 8.27
N ARG A 160 11.85 14.06 7.56
CA ARG A 160 12.52 15.22 8.20
C ARG A 160 11.51 16.05 8.99
N ALA A 161 10.37 16.41 8.37
CA ALA A 161 9.31 17.13 9.07
C ALA A 161 8.76 16.35 10.28
N ALA A 162 8.74 15.02 10.23
CA ALA A 162 8.36 14.21 11.39
C ALA A 162 9.39 14.28 12.52
N SER A 163 10.68 14.24 12.18
CA SER A 163 11.78 14.37 13.13
C SER A 163 11.82 15.77 13.78
N ASP A 164 11.45 16.80 13.02
CA ASP A 164 11.31 18.19 13.49
C ASP A 164 9.97 18.45 14.22
N GLU A 165 9.19 17.41 14.48
CA GLU A 165 7.84 17.45 15.09
C GLU A 165 6.78 18.26 14.32
N ALA A 166 7.10 18.76 13.12
CA ALA A 166 6.19 19.46 12.23
C ALA A 166 5.13 18.52 11.59
N ALA A 167 5.47 17.24 11.43
CA ALA A 167 4.54 16.20 10.97
C ALA A 167 4.31 15.11 12.04
N GLY A 168 3.05 14.87 12.40
CA GLY A 168 2.63 13.67 13.13
C GLY A 168 2.19 12.57 12.16
N ILE A 169 3.03 11.55 11.96
CA ILE A 169 2.76 10.41 11.07
C ILE A 169 2.13 9.26 11.88
N TYR A 170 1.04 8.72 11.36
CA TYR A 170 0.45 7.45 11.79
C TYR A 170 0.40 6.47 10.62
N THR A 171 0.39 5.17 10.90
CA THR A 171 0.26 4.15 9.87
C THR A 171 -1.00 3.33 10.05
N VAL A 172 -1.63 2.97 8.94
CA VAL A 172 -2.79 2.07 8.92
C VAL A 172 -2.55 0.93 7.95
N PHE A 173 -3.11 -0.23 8.29
CA PHE A 173 -3.03 -1.44 7.48
C PHE A 173 -4.44 -1.91 7.14
N GLY A 174 -4.73 -2.05 5.84
CA GLY A 174 -6.00 -2.56 5.31
C GLY A 174 -6.30 -4.01 5.70
N GLY A 175 -7.46 -4.50 5.25
CA GLY A 175 -7.83 -5.90 5.34
C GLY A 175 -8.61 -6.33 4.11
N GLN A 176 -9.25 -7.50 4.17
CA GLN A 176 -10.21 -7.88 3.14
C GLN A 176 -11.35 -6.84 3.05
N GLY A 177 -11.79 -6.57 1.83
CA GLY A 177 -12.78 -5.53 1.56
C GLY A 177 -13.41 -5.74 0.19
N ASN A 178 -13.56 -4.67 -0.61
CA ASN A 178 -14.08 -4.76 -1.97
C ASN A 178 -13.04 -5.19 -3.02
N ILE A 179 -11.81 -5.51 -2.60
CA ILE A 179 -10.68 -5.76 -3.51
C ILE A 179 -10.47 -7.26 -3.65
N GLU A 180 -10.63 -7.76 -4.87
CA GLU A 180 -10.35 -9.14 -5.26
C GLU A 180 -8.96 -9.29 -5.89
N GLU A 181 -8.39 -8.18 -6.36
CA GLU A 181 -7.13 -8.08 -7.14
C GLU A 181 -5.88 -7.88 -6.27
N TYR A 182 -5.94 -8.18 -4.97
CA TYR A 182 -4.81 -7.97 -4.05
C TYR A 182 -3.54 -8.74 -4.48
N PHE A 183 -3.69 -9.84 -5.23
CA PHE A 183 -2.56 -10.62 -5.73
C PHE A 183 -1.83 -9.93 -6.90
N ASP A 184 -2.53 -9.13 -7.72
CA ASP A 184 -1.89 -8.31 -8.74
C ASP A 184 -1.05 -7.19 -8.10
N GLU A 185 -1.45 -6.71 -6.93
CA GLU A 185 -0.64 -5.79 -6.14
C GLU A 185 0.64 -6.45 -5.60
N LEU A 186 0.54 -7.70 -5.10
CA LEU A 186 1.74 -8.49 -4.71
C LEU A 186 2.69 -8.65 -5.90
N ARG A 187 2.15 -8.97 -7.08
CA ARG A 187 2.92 -9.12 -8.31
C ARG A 187 3.59 -7.82 -8.71
N THR A 188 2.87 -6.71 -8.63
CA THR A 188 3.41 -5.38 -8.93
C THR A 188 4.60 -5.06 -8.01
N VAL A 189 4.48 -5.31 -6.71
CA VAL A 189 5.59 -5.10 -5.76
C VAL A 189 6.77 -6.03 -6.06
N TYR A 190 6.52 -7.31 -6.34
CA TYR A 190 7.56 -8.28 -6.66
C TYR A 190 8.30 -7.92 -7.96
N THR A 191 7.59 -7.52 -9.00
CA THR A 191 8.16 -7.12 -10.30
C THR A 191 8.91 -5.80 -10.21
N THR A 192 8.38 -4.80 -9.50
CA THR A 192 9.01 -3.46 -9.45
C THR A 192 10.19 -3.39 -8.47
N TYR A 193 10.22 -4.21 -7.41
CA TYR A 193 11.25 -4.14 -6.36
C TYR A 193 11.89 -5.50 -6.03
N PRO A 194 12.29 -6.33 -7.01
CA PRO A 194 12.75 -7.71 -6.75
C PRO A 194 13.90 -7.73 -5.74
N SER A 195 14.91 -6.87 -5.94
CA SER A 195 16.07 -6.75 -5.06
C SER A 195 15.77 -6.32 -3.62
N PHE A 196 14.57 -5.81 -3.33
CA PHE A 196 14.15 -5.40 -1.99
C PHE A 196 13.27 -6.43 -1.29
N VAL A 197 12.43 -7.14 -2.03
CA VAL A 197 11.37 -7.98 -1.46
C VAL A 197 11.52 -9.47 -1.72
N GLU A 198 12.46 -9.89 -2.58
CA GLU A 198 12.64 -11.32 -2.93
C GLU A 198 12.86 -12.19 -1.69
N ASP A 199 13.80 -11.84 -0.80
CA ASP A 199 14.07 -12.60 0.43
C ASP A 199 12.81 -12.76 1.31
N LEU A 200 12.03 -11.68 1.48
CA LEU A 200 10.80 -11.71 2.25
C LEU A 200 9.75 -12.61 1.58
N ILE A 201 9.57 -12.47 0.27
CA ILE A 201 8.52 -13.17 -0.48
C ILE A 201 8.84 -14.66 -0.58
N VAL A 202 10.08 -15.03 -0.88
CA VAL A 202 10.53 -16.43 -0.96
C VAL A 202 10.37 -17.11 0.39
N SER A 203 10.93 -16.53 1.46
CA SER A 203 10.82 -17.12 2.81
C SER A 203 9.37 -17.22 3.31
N SER A 204 8.54 -16.23 2.97
CA SER A 204 7.10 -16.25 3.26
C SER A 204 6.36 -17.32 2.45
N ALA A 205 6.72 -17.50 1.19
CA ALA A 205 6.14 -18.53 0.33
C ALA A 205 6.48 -19.94 0.85
N GLU A 206 7.73 -20.18 1.23
CA GLU A 206 8.16 -21.45 1.83
C GLU A 206 7.45 -21.74 3.15
N LEU A 207 7.30 -20.73 4.02
CA LEU A 207 6.55 -20.82 5.27
C LEU A 207 5.09 -21.23 5.01
N LEU A 208 4.39 -20.48 4.16
CA LEU A 208 2.98 -20.68 3.90
C LEU A 208 2.72 -22.00 3.14
N GLN A 209 3.61 -22.37 2.22
CA GLN A 209 3.55 -23.65 1.55
C GLN A 209 3.72 -24.81 2.55
N SER A 210 4.65 -24.69 3.51
CA SER A 210 4.85 -25.69 4.56
C SER A 210 3.61 -25.82 5.45
N LEU A 211 3.08 -24.70 5.95
CA LEU A 211 1.86 -24.68 6.77
C LEU A 211 0.65 -25.26 6.01
N SER A 212 0.52 -24.96 4.72
CA SER A 212 -0.59 -25.48 3.89
C SER A 212 -0.59 -27.01 3.73
N ARG A 213 0.58 -27.66 3.95
CA ARG A 213 0.74 -29.12 3.86
C ARG A 213 0.44 -29.83 5.18
N GLU A 214 0.23 -29.11 6.28
CA GLU A 214 -0.19 -29.70 7.55
C GLU A 214 -1.48 -30.54 7.35
N PRO A 215 -1.60 -31.72 7.99
CA PRO A 215 -2.75 -32.60 7.78
C PRO A 215 -4.10 -31.92 8.01
N GLU A 216 -4.17 -31.03 9.00
CA GLU A 216 -5.38 -30.28 9.32
C GLU A 216 -5.66 -29.11 8.37
N ALA A 217 -4.66 -28.67 7.59
CA ALA A 217 -4.75 -27.54 6.68
C ALA A 217 -5.03 -27.96 5.23
N SER A 218 -4.38 -29.05 4.77
CA SER A 218 -4.34 -29.51 3.38
C SER A 218 -5.68 -29.54 2.64
N LYS A 219 -6.77 -29.88 3.33
CA LYS A 219 -8.13 -29.94 2.76
C LYS A 219 -8.65 -28.58 2.24
N LEU A 220 -8.17 -27.48 2.80
CA LEU A 220 -8.55 -26.12 2.38
C LEU A 220 -7.64 -25.54 1.29
N TYR A 221 -6.60 -26.27 0.86
CA TYR A 221 -5.69 -25.85 -0.21
C TYR A 221 -5.67 -26.82 -1.40
N PRO A 222 -6.82 -27.17 -2.03
CA PRO A 222 -6.86 -28.09 -3.16
C PRO A 222 -6.08 -27.61 -4.40
N LYS A 223 -5.81 -26.31 -4.52
CA LYS A 223 -4.98 -25.72 -5.60
C LYS A 223 -3.56 -25.38 -5.15
N GLY A 224 -3.19 -25.81 -3.94
CA GLY A 224 -1.91 -25.50 -3.30
C GLY A 224 -1.81 -24.04 -2.83
N LEU A 225 -0.64 -23.72 -2.28
CA LEU A 225 -0.24 -22.37 -1.88
C LEU A 225 1.18 -22.10 -2.37
N ASP A 226 1.40 -22.29 -3.68
CA ASP A 226 2.70 -22.11 -4.34
C ASP A 226 2.81 -20.71 -4.93
N ILE A 227 3.08 -19.76 -4.04
CA ILE A 227 3.05 -18.33 -4.33
C ILE A 227 4.11 -17.95 -5.37
N MET A 228 5.31 -18.54 -5.29
CA MET A 228 6.38 -18.27 -6.25
C MET A 228 5.99 -18.70 -7.65
N ARG A 229 5.38 -19.88 -7.80
CA ARG A 229 4.88 -20.33 -9.10
C ARG A 229 3.83 -19.38 -9.65
N TRP A 230 2.90 -18.90 -8.83
CA TRP A 230 1.87 -17.95 -9.26
C TRP A 230 2.46 -16.58 -9.66
N LEU A 231 3.54 -16.14 -9.00
CA LEU A 231 4.25 -14.90 -9.35
C LEU A 231 5.05 -15.03 -10.66
N GLN A 232 5.65 -16.19 -10.91
CA GLN A 232 6.46 -16.45 -12.12
C GLN A 232 5.61 -16.78 -13.35
N ASP A 233 4.50 -17.51 -13.17
CA ASP A 233 3.63 -17.97 -14.25
C ASP A 233 2.17 -17.54 -13.97
N ARG A 234 1.67 -16.59 -14.76
CA ARG A 234 0.29 -16.10 -14.67
C ARG A 234 -0.74 -17.18 -14.96
N ASP A 235 -0.43 -18.16 -15.81
CA ASP A 235 -1.36 -19.25 -16.16
C ASP A 235 -1.49 -20.27 -15.02
N ALA A 236 -0.50 -20.34 -14.12
CA ALA A 236 -0.56 -21.15 -12.92
C ALA A 236 -1.35 -20.51 -11.77
N GLN A 237 -1.72 -19.23 -11.87
CA GLN A 237 -2.48 -18.53 -10.85
C GLN A 237 -3.88 -19.14 -10.69
N PRO A 238 -4.33 -19.47 -9.45
CA PRO A 238 -5.70 -19.89 -9.21
C PRO A 238 -6.71 -18.79 -9.56
N ASP A 239 -7.95 -19.19 -9.80
CA ASP A 239 -9.04 -18.23 -10.00
C ASP A 239 -9.31 -17.39 -8.76
N THR A 240 -9.98 -16.27 -9.00
CA THR A 240 -10.33 -15.28 -7.98
C THR A 240 -11.10 -15.89 -6.80
N ASP A 241 -12.03 -16.83 -7.02
CA ASP A 241 -12.81 -17.43 -5.92
C ASP A 241 -11.92 -18.20 -4.93
N TYR A 242 -10.83 -18.80 -5.42
CA TYR A 242 -9.83 -19.43 -4.57
C TYR A 242 -8.97 -18.41 -3.83
N LEU A 243 -8.48 -17.40 -4.53
CA LEU A 243 -7.62 -16.36 -3.95
C LEU A 243 -8.34 -15.60 -2.83
N VAL A 244 -9.58 -15.17 -3.06
CA VAL A 244 -10.36 -14.42 -2.05
C VAL A 244 -10.82 -15.26 -0.85
N SER A 245 -10.59 -16.58 -0.86
CA SER A 245 -10.88 -17.41 0.29
C SER A 245 -10.03 -16.99 1.50
N ALA A 246 -10.65 -16.89 2.68
CA ALA A 246 -9.98 -16.53 3.93
C ALA A 246 -8.64 -17.28 4.19
N PRO A 247 -8.52 -18.61 4.02
CA PRO A 247 -7.27 -19.32 4.25
C PRO A 247 -6.11 -18.92 3.32
N VAL A 248 -6.41 -18.32 2.16
CA VAL A 248 -5.42 -17.89 1.17
C VAL A 248 -5.18 -16.37 1.27
N SER A 249 -6.26 -15.59 1.27
CA SER A 249 -6.19 -14.12 1.26
C SER A 249 -5.68 -13.51 2.56
N LEU A 250 -6.00 -14.04 3.75
CA LEU A 250 -5.51 -13.45 5.00
C LEU A 250 -3.98 -13.36 5.04
N PRO A 251 -3.23 -14.47 4.92
CA PRO A 251 -1.78 -14.41 4.93
C PRO A 251 -1.21 -13.66 3.73
N LEU A 252 -1.79 -13.79 2.53
CA LEU A 252 -1.26 -13.10 1.36
C LEU A 252 -1.44 -11.58 1.41
N ILE A 253 -2.57 -11.08 1.91
CA ILE A 253 -2.76 -9.65 2.15
C ILE A 253 -1.76 -9.15 3.19
N GLY A 254 -1.48 -9.95 4.24
CA GLY A 254 -0.42 -9.64 5.19
C GLY A 254 0.95 -9.54 4.52
N LEU A 255 1.25 -10.41 3.56
CA LEU A 255 2.50 -10.36 2.79
C LEU A 255 2.59 -9.11 1.92
N VAL A 256 1.51 -8.68 1.24
CA VAL A 256 1.48 -7.42 0.48
C VAL A 256 1.83 -6.22 1.38
N GLN A 257 1.22 -6.17 2.56
CA GLN A 257 1.44 -5.11 3.54
C GLN A 257 2.89 -5.04 4.02
N LEU A 258 3.46 -6.20 4.38
CA LEU A 258 4.85 -6.31 4.81
C LEU A 258 5.82 -5.97 3.66
N ALA A 259 5.46 -6.31 2.42
CA ALA A 259 6.26 -5.96 1.24
C ALA A 259 6.29 -4.45 0.98
N HIS A 260 5.15 -3.74 1.05
CA HIS A 260 5.15 -2.28 0.91
C HIS A 260 5.91 -1.57 2.04
N TYR A 261 5.79 -2.08 3.27
CA TYR A 261 6.59 -1.57 4.39
C TYR A 261 8.09 -1.79 4.18
N THR A 262 8.47 -2.98 3.68
CA THR A 262 9.85 -3.33 3.31
C THR A 262 10.40 -2.40 2.24
N VAL A 263 9.65 -2.20 1.14
CA VAL A 263 10.02 -1.25 0.07
C VAL A 263 10.25 0.14 0.65
N THR A 264 9.37 0.62 1.52
CA THR A 264 9.49 1.94 2.14
C THR A 264 10.79 2.08 2.93
N CYS A 265 11.12 1.10 3.79
CA CYS A 265 12.38 1.12 4.53
C CYS A 265 13.60 1.03 3.61
N LYS A 266 13.58 0.14 2.60
CA LYS A 266 14.71 -0.09 1.68
C LYS A 266 14.96 1.11 0.75
N VAL A 267 13.91 1.79 0.29
CA VAL A 267 14.00 3.02 -0.53
C VAL A 267 14.60 4.18 0.28
N LEU A 268 14.27 4.29 1.57
CA LEU A 268 14.87 5.28 2.47
C LEU A 268 16.31 4.89 2.89
N GLY A 269 16.74 3.65 2.61
CA GLY A 269 18.02 3.11 3.07
C GLY A 269 18.06 2.91 4.58
N GLN A 270 16.92 2.60 5.20
CA GLN A 270 16.72 2.55 6.65
C GLN A 270 16.43 1.14 7.16
N GLN A 271 16.68 0.93 8.44
CA GLN A 271 16.19 -0.23 9.17
C GLN A 271 14.69 -0.04 9.50
N PRO A 272 13.94 -1.13 9.71
CA PRO A 272 12.56 -1.07 10.18
C PRO A 272 12.38 -0.20 11.44
N GLY A 273 13.30 -0.31 12.41
CA GLY A 273 13.28 0.49 13.64
C GLY A 273 13.39 1.99 13.41
N ASP A 274 14.24 2.42 12.47
CA ASP A 274 14.42 3.85 12.16
C ASP A 274 13.10 4.48 11.65
N LEU A 275 12.33 3.71 10.89
CA LEU A 275 11.02 4.15 10.40
C LEU A 275 9.98 4.13 11.53
N VAL A 276 9.98 3.09 12.37
CA VAL A 276 9.10 2.99 13.55
C VAL A 276 9.27 4.18 14.49
N GLU A 277 10.51 4.63 14.73
CA GLU A 277 10.81 5.79 15.60
C GLU A 277 10.18 7.11 15.10
N ARG A 278 9.87 7.20 13.80
CA ARG A 278 9.26 8.38 13.16
C ARG A 278 7.73 8.30 13.07
N ILE A 279 7.15 7.21 13.56
CA ILE A 279 5.71 6.96 13.55
C ILE A 279 5.17 7.12 14.98
N ARG A 280 4.11 7.92 15.13
CA ARG A 280 3.48 8.18 16.45
C ARG A 280 2.55 7.07 16.91
N GLY A 281 2.16 6.17 16.03
CA GLY A 281 1.34 5.01 16.34
C GLY A 281 0.79 4.34 15.07
N THR A 282 0.28 3.13 15.25
CA THR A 282 -0.20 2.28 14.16
C THR A 282 -1.48 1.56 14.54
N THR A 283 -2.27 1.16 13.56
CA THR A 283 -3.41 0.25 13.74
C THR A 283 -3.71 -0.44 12.41
N GLY A 284 -4.68 -1.35 12.41
CA GLY A 284 -5.14 -1.95 11.16
C GLY A 284 -6.61 -2.30 11.21
N HIS A 285 -7.22 -2.29 10.03
CA HIS A 285 -8.62 -2.64 9.86
C HIS A 285 -8.75 -4.15 9.76
N SER A 286 -9.54 -4.74 10.67
CA SER A 286 -9.69 -6.19 10.78
C SER A 286 -8.32 -6.88 10.86
N GLN A 287 -7.98 -7.75 9.90
CA GLN A 287 -6.73 -8.49 9.85
C GLN A 287 -5.46 -7.62 9.84
N GLY A 288 -5.53 -6.38 9.34
CA GLY A 288 -4.37 -5.48 9.26
C GLY A 288 -3.78 -5.15 10.64
N VAL A 289 -4.53 -5.36 11.73
CA VAL A 289 -4.01 -5.13 13.07
C VAL A 289 -2.83 -6.06 13.42
N VAL A 290 -2.76 -7.23 12.78
CA VAL A 290 -1.67 -8.20 12.97
C VAL A 290 -0.37 -7.69 12.37
N THR A 291 -0.39 -7.15 11.15
CA THR A 291 0.79 -6.56 10.52
C THR A 291 1.18 -5.24 11.20
N ALA A 292 0.21 -4.43 11.64
CA ALA A 292 0.45 -3.25 12.47
C ALA A 292 1.18 -3.58 13.78
N ALA A 293 0.80 -4.67 14.45
CA ALA A 293 1.52 -5.13 15.65
C ALA A 293 2.91 -5.67 15.32
N ALA A 294 3.06 -6.41 14.22
CA ALA A 294 4.34 -6.98 13.81
C ALA A 294 5.38 -5.89 13.51
N ILE A 295 5.05 -4.88 12.70
CA ILE A 295 5.99 -3.79 12.39
C ILE A 295 6.36 -2.99 13.64
N ALA A 296 5.43 -2.87 14.60
CA ALA A 296 5.70 -2.19 15.87
C ALA A 296 6.69 -2.94 16.79
N THR A 297 7.09 -4.17 16.47
CA THR A 297 8.12 -4.92 17.22
C THR A 297 9.49 -4.92 16.55
N ALA A 298 9.58 -4.50 15.29
CA ALA A 298 10.76 -4.68 14.48
C ALA A 298 11.73 -3.50 14.62
N THR A 299 13.00 -3.80 14.92
CA THR A 299 14.08 -2.80 14.99
C THR A 299 15.10 -2.98 13.87
N THR A 300 15.44 -4.23 13.54
CA THR A 300 16.39 -4.61 12.48
C THR A 300 15.72 -5.50 11.44
N TRP A 301 16.35 -5.67 10.28
CA TRP A 301 15.88 -6.61 9.24
C TRP A 301 15.71 -8.05 9.76
N GLU A 302 16.56 -8.53 10.68
CA GLU A 302 16.42 -9.86 11.28
C GLU A 302 15.18 -9.95 12.17
N SER A 303 14.99 -8.97 13.06
CA SER A 303 13.78 -8.92 13.91
C SER A 303 12.50 -8.73 13.08
N PHE A 304 12.59 -8.01 11.96
CA PHE A 304 11.49 -7.83 11.02
C PHE A 304 11.14 -9.11 10.29
N ALA A 305 12.12 -9.92 9.89
CA ALA A 305 11.88 -11.23 9.30
C ALA A 305 11.15 -12.15 10.28
N GLN A 306 11.55 -12.15 11.56
CA GLN A 306 10.85 -12.90 12.61
C GLN A 306 9.43 -12.37 12.85
N ALA A 307 9.25 -11.05 12.93
CA ALA A 307 7.93 -10.43 13.10
C ALA A 307 7.01 -10.73 11.90
N SER A 308 7.56 -10.75 10.68
CA SER A 308 6.86 -11.11 9.45
C SER A 308 6.41 -12.57 9.47
N ARG A 309 7.30 -13.50 9.85
CA ARG A 309 6.96 -14.92 10.04
C ARG A 309 5.81 -15.07 11.05
N ASN A 310 5.91 -14.42 12.21
CA ASN A 310 4.89 -14.45 13.24
C ASN A 310 3.53 -13.92 12.72
N ALA A 311 3.54 -12.78 12.01
CA ALA A 311 2.36 -12.18 11.41
C ALA A 311 1.66 -13.14 10.42
N LEU A 312 2.44 -13.73 9.51
CA LEU A 312 1.93 -14.62 8.48
C LEU A 312 1.44 -15.94 9.05
N THR A 313 2.12 -16.51 10.05
CA THR A 313 1.65 -17.70 10.78
C THR A 313 0.33 -17.43 11.50
N MET A 314 0.19 -16.29 12.19
CA MET A 314 -1.09 -15.90 12.80
C MET A 314 -2.20 -15.76 11.76
N LEU A 315 -1.96 -15.00 10.68
CA LEU A 315 -2.95 -14.78 9.63
C LEU A 315 -3.36 -16.08 8.93
N PHE A 316 -2.41 -16.99 8.72
CA PHE A 316 -2.68 -18.33 8.18
C PHE A 316 -3.66 -19.10 9.07
N TRP A 317 -3.37 -19.25 10.36
CA TRP A 317 -4.23 -20.01 11.27
C TRP A 317 -5.58 -19.32 11.51
N ILE A 318 -5.61 -17.98 11.60
CA ILE A 318 -6.88 -17.23 11.68
C ILE A 318 -7.74 -17.52 10.45
N GLY A 319 -7.19 -17.42 9.24
CA GLY A 319 -7.93 -17.66 8.00
C GLY A 319 -8.42 -19.10 7.90
N LEU A 320 -7.54 -20.06 8.19
CA LEU A 320 -7.82 -21.49 8.15
C LEU A 320 -8.92 -21.89 9.13
N ARG A 321 -8.73 -21.62 10.43
CA ARG A 321 -9.67 -22.03 11.48
C ARG A 321 -11.00 -21.31 11.37
N SER A 322 -11.00 -20.06 10.93
CA SER A 322 -12.25 -19.32 10.67
C SER A 322 -13.06 -19.97 9.55
N GLN A 323 -12.39 -20.40 8.48
CA GLN A 323 -13.06 -21.09 7.38
C GLN A 323 -13.54 -22.50 7.76
N GLN A 324 -12.82 -23.20 8.64
CA GLN A 324 -13.25 -24.49 9.19
C GLN A 324 -14.45 -24.35 10.13
N ALA A 325 -14.49 -23.30 10.95
CA ALA A 325 -15.60 -23.03 11.86
C ALA A 325 -16.88 -22.65 11.11
N TYR A 326 -16.75 -21.93 9.99
CA TYR A 326 -17.88 -21.57 9.14
C TYR A 326 -17.58 -21.86 7.66
N PRO A 327 -17.77 -23.12 7.19
CA PRO A 327 -17.54 -23.50 5.81
C PRO A 327 -18.51 -22.82 4.84
N ARG A 328 -18.09 -22.59 3.59
CA ARG A 328 -19.00 -22.09 2.54
C ARG A 328 -20.08 -23.14 2.25
N THR A 329 -21.34 -22.71 2.34
CA THR A 329 -22.50 -23.54 1.96
C THR A 329 -23.05 -23.09 0.61
N SER A 330 -23.49 -24.04 -0.21
CA SER A 330 -24.17 -23.72 -1.47
C SER A 330 -25.47 -22.95 -1.23
N LEU A 331 -25.70 -21.93 -2.05
CA LEU A 331 -26.94 -21.15 -2.05
C LEU A 331 -27.86 -21.61 -3.19
N ALA A 332 -29.16 -21.41 -3.02
CA ALA A 332 -30.11 -21.70 -4.09
C ALA A 332 -29.78 -20.82 -5.33
N PRO A 333 -29.73 -21.39 -6.55
CA PRO A 333 -29.40 -20.63 -7.75
C PRO A 333 -30.29 -19.41 -7.97
N SER A 334 -31.57 -19.50 -7.60
CA SER A 334 -32.52 -18.38 -7.67
C SER A 334 -32.15 -17.20 -6.76
N MET A 335 -31.64 -17.46 -5.55
CA MET A 335 -31.19 -16.40 -4.63
C MET A 335 -29.91 -15.73 -5.13
N LEU A 336 -28.99 -16.52 -5.67
CA LEU A 336 -27.75 -16.01 -6.26
C LEU A 336 -28.06 -15.07 -7.43
N GLN A 337 -28.89 -15.54 -8.37
CA GLN A 337 -29.29 -14.77 -9.54
C GLN A 337 -30.04 -13.48 -9.15
N ASP A 338 -31.01 -13.58 -8.24
CA ASP A 338 -31.76 -12.41 -7.77
C ASP A 338 -30.86 -11.35 -7.10
N SER A 339 -29.90 -11.75 -6.27
CA SER A 339 -28.94 -10.84 -5.64
C SER A 339 -28.08 -10.09 -6.68
N ILE A 340 -27.59 -10.81 -7.69
CA ILE A 340 -26.77 -10.25 -8.77
C ILE A 340 -27.59 -9.28 -9.63
N GLU A 341 -28.80 -9.67 -10.05
CA GLU A 341 -29.69 -8.84 -10.87
C GLU A 341 -30.10 -7.53 -10.19
N ASN A 342 -30.13 -7.50 -8.85
CA ASN A 342 -30.40 -6.30 -8.05
C ASN A 342 -29.15 -5.48 -7.69
N GLY A 343 -27.98 -5.84 -8.23
CA GLY A 343 -26.73 -5.09 -8.05
C GLY A 343 -26.08 -5.27 -6.67
N GLU A 344 -26.42 -6.34 -5.95
CA GLU A 344 -25.95 -6.60 -4.59
C GLU A 344 -24.69 -7.47 -4.57
N GLY A 345 -24.37 -8.14 -5.68
CA GLY A 345 -23.26 -9.07 -5.81
C GLY A 345 -23.59 -10.48 -5.36
N THR A 346 -22.59 -11.36 -5.40
CA THR A 346 -22.69 -12.75 -4.92
C THR A 346 -22.86 -12.77 -3.40
N PRO A 347 -23.88 -13.44 -2.83
CA PRO A 347 -24.06 -13.46 -1.39
C PRO A 347 -22.90 -14.13 -0.64
N THR A 348 -22.38 -13.41 0.34
CA THR A 348 -21.28 -13.81 1.23
C THR A 348 -21.67 -13.56 2.69
N PRO A 349 -20.88 -14.01 3.67
CA PRO A 349 -21.19 -13.76 5.09
C PRO A 349 -21.01 -12.30 5.55
N MET A 350 -20.62 -11.36 4.67
CA MET A 350 -20.41 -9.95 5.03
C MET A 350 -21.03 -9.01 3.99
N LEU A 351 -21.93 -8.14 4.45
CA LEU A 351 -22.68 -7.18 3.63
C LEU A 351 -22.29 -5.74 3.99
N SER A 352 -21.76 -4.98 3.04
CA SER A 352 -21.52 -3.54 3.20
C SER A 352 -22.80 -2.75 3.00
N ILE A 353 -23.06 -1.76 3.87
CA ILE A 353 -24.15 -0.80 3.76
C ILE A 353 -23.58 0.62 3.94
N ARG A 354 -23.68 1.43 2.89
CA ARG A 354 -23.17 2.81 2.80
C ARG A 354 -24.30 3.80 2.64
N ASP A 355 -24.09 5.02 3.14
CA ASP A 355 -25.00 6.17 3.11
C ASP A 355 -26.29 6.00 3.94
N LEU A 356 -26.30 5.06 4.88
CA LEU A 356 -27.40 4.88 5.84
C LEU A 356 -26.87 5.11 7.26
N SER A 357 -27.67 5.65 8.18
CA SER A 357 -27.21 5.87 9.57
C SER A 357 -27.17 4.56 10.36
N ARG A 358 -26.35 4.50 11.42
CA ARG A 358 -26.27 3.32 12.30
C ARG A 358 -27.63 2.90 12.83
N THR A 359 -28.43 3.86 13.30
CA THR A 359 -29.77 3.63 13.85
C THR A 359 -30.68 2.96 12.83
N ALA A 360 -30.73 3.47 11.60
CA ALA A 360 -31.56 2.89 10.55
C ALA A 360 -31.09 1.49 10.12
N VAL A 361 -29.78 1.26 10.06
CA VAL A 361 -29.21 -0.08 9.81
C VAL A 361 -29.65 -1.05 10.91
N GLN A 362 -29.50 -0.65 12.18
CA GLN A 362 -29.88 -1.47 13.33
C GLN A 362 -31.38 -1.80 13.33
N GLU A 363 -32.27 -0.84 13.04
CA GLU A 363 -33.71 -1.09 12.93
C GLU A 363 -34.06 -2.15 11.86
N HIS A 364 -33.35 -2.14 10.73
CA HIS A 364 -33.54 -3.14 9.69
C HIS A 364 -32.98 -4.51 10.09
N ILE A 365 -31.87 -4.55 10.83
CA ILE A 365 -31.30 -5.76 11.40
C ILE A 365 -32.26 -6.37 12.43
N ASP A 366 -32.75 -5.58 13.39
CA ASP A 366 -33.62 -6.04 14.47
C ASP A 366 -34.91 -6.66 13.90
N ALA A 367 -35.53 -5.99 12.93
CA ALA A 367 -36.72 -6.51 12.26
C ALA A 367 -36.44 -7.77 11.43
N THR A 368 -35.22 -7.95 10.92
CA THR A 368 -34.81 -9.17 10.22
C THR A 368 -34.59 -10.30 11.23
N ASN A 369 -33.84 -10.04 12.31
CA ASN A 369 -33.56 -11.00 13.38
C ASN A 369 -34.81 -11.47 14.13
N GLN A 370 -35.86 -10.65 14.22
CA GLN A 370 -37.14 -11.03 14.83
C GLN A 370 -37.75 -12.30 14.19
N HIS A 371 -37.42 -12.59 12.93
CA HIS A 371 -37.93 -13.73 12.18
C HIS A 371 -36.90 -14.86 12.03
N LEU A 372 -35.71 -14.71 12.63
CA LEU A 372 -34.61 -15.65 12.54
C LEU A 372 -34.35 -16.30 13.91
N PRO A 373 -33.98 -17.59 13.96
CA PRO A 373 -33.43 -18.18 15.17
C PRO A 373 -32.07 -17.56 15.51
N GLU A 374 -31.67 -17.60 16.79
CA GLU A 374 -30.44 -16.95 17.30
C GLU A 374 -29.17 -17.37 16.57
N ASP A 375 -29.09 -18.65 16.18
CA ASP A 375 -27.97 -19.21 15.39
C ASP A 375 -27.90 -18.66 13.97
N ARG A 376 -28.88 -17.87 13.53
CA ARG A 376 -28.92 -17.23 12.20
C ARG A 376 -28.99 -15.71 12.22
N HIS A 377 -28.84 -15.11 13.40
CA HIS A 377 -28.87 -13.66 13.55
C HIS A 377 -27.72 -12.97 12.81
N ILE A 378 -28.01 -11.76 12.35
CA ILE A 378 -27.04 -10.87 11.72
C ILE A 378 -26.77 -9.68 12.64
N ALA A 379 -25.55 -9.14 12.61
CA ALA A 379 -25.17 -8.02 13.45
C ALA A 379 -24.18 -7.10 12.74
N ILE A 380 -24.13 -5.84 13.17
CA ILE A 380 -23.10 -4.90 12.70
C ILE A 380 -21.75 -5.37 13.23
N SER A 381 -20.83 -5.68 12.32
CA SER A 381 -19.48 -6.16 12.60
C SER A 381 -18.44 -5.05 12.46
N LEU A 382 -18.63 -4.14 11.50
CA LEU A 382 -17.72 -3.03 11.24
C LEU A 382 -18.50 -1.73 11.20
N VAL A 383 -18.06 -0.75 12.01
CA VAL A 383 -18.47 0.64 11.96
C VAL A 383 -17.32 1.43 11.33
N ASN A 384 -17.34 1.54 10.01
CA ASN A 384 -16.28 2.17 9.24
C ASN A 384 -16.38 3.70 9.26
N SER A 385 -17.61 4.22 9.25
CA SER A 385 -17.92 5.63 9.47
C SER A 385 -19.34 5.79 10.00
N ALA A 386 -19.75 7.01 10.35
CA ALA A 386 -21.10 7.35 10.75
C ALA A 386 -22.20 6.88 9.77
N ARG A 387 -21.84 6.63 8.50
CA ARG A 387 -22.76 6.16 7.45
C ARG A 387 -22.20 5.00 6.60
N ASN A 388 -21.18 4.29 7.08
CA ASN A 388 -20.60 3.15 6.38
C ASN A 388 -20.42 1.99 7.36
N PHE A 389 -21.15 0.91 7.13
CA PHE A 389 -21.21 -0.23 8.02
C PHE A 389 -21.00 -1.53 7.25
N VAL A 390 -20.60 -2.56 7.97
CA VAL A 390 -20.65 -3.95 7.49
C VAL A 390 -21.46 -4.76 8.48
N VAL A 391 -22.34 -5.60 7.94
CA VAL A 391 -23.19 -6.53 8.67
C VAL A 391 -22.72 -7.94 8.38
N THR A 392 -22.49 -8.72 9.43
CA THR A 392 -22.02 -10.11 9.33
C THR A 392 -23.11 -11.09 9.75
N GLY A 393 -23.18 -12.23 9.06
CA GLY A 393 -23.94 -13.41 9.48
C GLY A 393 -24.11 -14.40 8.32
N PRO A 394 -25.04 -15.36 8.40
CA PRO A 394 -25.24 -16.32 7.32
C PRO A 394 -25.63 -15.61 6.02
N PRO A 395 -25.07 -15.99 4.85
CA PRO A 395 -25.39 -15.33 3.58
C PRO A 395 -26.90 -15.31 3.28
N ILE A 396 -27.62 -16.36 3.68
CA ILE A 396 -29.08 -16.47 3.54
C ILE A 396 -29.81 -15.42 4.38
N SER A 397 -29.35 -15.17 5.61
CA SER A 397 -29.93 -14.16 6.50
C SER A 397 -29.65 -12.75 5.98
N LEU A 398 -28.44 -12.49 5.49
CA LEU A 398 -28.05 -11.22 4.88
C LEU A 398 -28.82 -10.93 3.58
N TYR A 399 -29.10 -11.96 2.79
CA TYR A 399 -30.02 -11.84 1.65
C TYR A 399 -31.43 -11.42 2.11
N GLY A 400 -31.93 -11.98 3.22
CA GLY A 400 -33.19 -11.54 3.84
C GLY A 400 -33.20 -10.05 4.21
N LEU A 401 -32.08 -9.55 4.75
CA LEU A 401 -31.89 -8.11 5.01
C LEU A 401 -31.93 -7.31 3.70
N ASN A 402 -31.24 -7.75 2.65
CA ASN A 402 -31.28 -7.09 1.34
C ASN A 402 -32.70 -6.98 0.76
N LEU A 403 -33.51 -8.05 0.83
CA LEU A 403 -34.91 -8.00 0.39
C LEU A 403 -35.72 -6.91 1.13
N ARG A 404 -35.42 -6.68 2.41
CA ARG A 404 -36.03 -5.60 3.19
C ARG A 404 -35.50 -4.23 2.76
N LEU A 405 -34.19 -4.10 2.56
CA LEU A 405 -33.54 -2.86 2.12
C LEU A 405 -34.02 -2.41 0.74
N ARG A 406 -34.25 -3.32 -0.21
CA ARG A 406 -34.80 -3.01 -1.55
C ARG A 406 -36.13 -2.26 -1.49
N LYS A 407 -36.98 -2.57 -0.50
CA LYS A 407 -38.32 -1.96 -0.37
C LYS A 407 -38.24 -0.49 0.06
N VAL A 408 -37.21 -0.10 0.79
CA VAL A 408 -37.04 1.25 1.34
C VAL A 408 -36.09 2.11 0.52
N LYS A 409 -35.17 1.50 -0.23
CA LYS A 409 -34.20 2.16 -1.10
C LYS A 409 -34.90 2.90 -2.24
N ALA A 410 -34.44 4.12 -2.52
CA ALA A 410 -34.85 4.83 -3.72
C ALA A 410 -34.28 4.13 -4.97
N PRO A 411 -35.08 3.88 -6.03
CA PRO A 411 -34.58 3.39 -7.30
C PRO A 411 -33.51 4.32 -7.89
N THR A 412 -32.51 3.73 -8.54
CA THR A 412 -31.50 4.48 -9.30
C THR A 412 -32.20 5.32 -10.37
N GLY A 413 -31.87 6.61 -10.43
CA GLY A 413 -32.47 7.55 -11.40
C GLY A 413 -33.81 8.16 -10.99
N LEU A 414 -34.41 7.77 -9.84
CA LEU A 414 -35.62 8.45 -9.34
C LEU A 414 -35.30 9.91 -8.97
N ASP A 415 -35.79 10.87 -9.75
CA ASP A 415 -35.67 12.29 -9.42
C ASP A 415 -36.56 12.65 -8.22
N GLN A 416 -35.96 13.29 -7.21
CA GLN A 416 -36.62 13.74 -6.00
C GLN A 416 -36.41 15.24 -5.75
N ASN A 417 -35.91 15.99 -6.74
CA ASN A 417 -35.60 17.42 -6.61
C ASN A 417 -36.84 18.26 -6.28
N ARG A 418 -38.02 17.82 -6.74
CA ARG A 418 -39.32 18.46 -6.46
C ARG A 418 -40.10 17.80 -5.33
N VAL A 419 -39.50 16.84 -4.62
CA VAL A 419 -40.09 16.19 -3.43
C VAL A 419 -39.53 16.86 -2.17
N PRO A 420 -40.36 17.25 -1.19
CA PRO A 420 -39.89 17.79 0.09
C PRO A 420 -38.86 16.87 0.74
N PHE A 421 -37.77 17.44 1.28
CA PHE A 421 -36.62 16.66 1.76
C PHE A 421 -37.00 15.52 2.73
N THR A 422 -37.88 15.79 3.69
CA THR A 422 -38.34 14.82 4.70
C THR A 422 -39.24 13.71 4.16
N GLN A 423 -39.74 13.85 2.92
CA GLN A 423 -40.58 12.86 2.23
C GLN A 423 -39.81 12.08 1.15
N ARG A 424 -38.53 12.39 0.93
CA ARG A 424 -37.69 11.69 -0.04
C ARG A 424 -37.40 10.28 0.43
N LYS A 425 -37.44 9.32 -0.49
CA LYS A 425 -36.86 7.99 -0.28
C LYS A 425 -35.35 8.11 -0.09
N VAL A 426 -34.82 7.32 0.84
CA VAL A 426 -33.41 7.31 1.16
C VAL A 426 -32.62 6.63 0.04
N ARG A 427 -31.53 7.26 -0.39
CA ARG A 427 -30.55 6.67 -1.30
C ARG A 427 -29.40 6.12 -0.45
N PHE A 428 -29.12 4.83 -0.63
CA PHE A 428 -28.02 4.15 0.04
C PHE A 428 -27.56 2.97 -0.80
N VAL A 429 -26.36 2.44 -0.53
CA VAL A 429 -25.78 1.33 -1.29
C VAL A 429 -25.55 0.15 -0.36
N ASN A 430 -26.03 -1.02 -0.75
CA ASN A 430 -25.85 -2.29 -0.06
C ASN A 430 -25.25 -3.29 -1.04
N ARG A 431 -24.11 -3.90 -0.70
CA ARG A 431 -23.39 -4.84 -1.57
C ARG A 431 -22.60 -5.86 -0.72
N PHE A 432 -22.63 -7.12 -1.12
CA PHE A 432 -21.83 -8.17 -0.50
C PHE A 432 -20.33 -7.94 -0.75
N LEU A 433 -19.53 -8.26 0.27
CA LEU A 433 -18.07 -8.20 0.19
C LEU A 433 -17.50 -9.55 -0.22
N PRO A 434 -16.44 -9.63 -1.04
CA PRO A 434 -15.74 -10.87 -1.40
C PRO A 434 -14.94 -11.45 -0.23
N ILE A 435 -15.63 -11.85 0.82
CA ILE A 435 -15.08 -12.40 2.06
C ILE A 435 -15.79 -13.71 2.38
N THR A 436 -15.04 -14.79 2.60
CA THR A 436 -15.62 -16.14 2.70
C THR A 436 -15.91 -16.62 4.12
N ALA A 437 -15.53 -15.84 5.15
CA ALA A 437 -15.77 -16.14 6.55
C ALA A 437 -16.47 -14.98 7.28
N PRO A 438 -17.36 -15.25 8.26
CA PRO A 438 -18.10 -14.25 9.00
C PRO A 438 -17.25 -13.58 10.12
N PHE A 439 -16.25 -12.79 9.75
CA PHE A 439 -15.40 -12.10 10.72
C PHE A 439 -16.16 -11.13 11.64
N HIS A 440 -15.61 -10.93 12.84
CA HIS A 440 -16.17 -10.07 13.89
C HIS A 440 -17.58 -10.47 14.30
N SER A 441 -17.80 -11.77 14.52
CA SER A 441 -19.12 -12.28 14.85
C SER A 441 -19.06 -13.49 15.77
N GLN A 442 -20.21 -13.81 16.37
CA GLN A 442 -20.38 -14.99 17.21
C GLN A 442 -20.03 -16.30 16.49
N TYR A 443 -20.09 -16.32 15.15
CA TYR A 443 -19.88 -17.51 14.33
C TYR A 443 -18.44 -18.03 14.36
N LEU A 444 -17.48 -17.20 14.75
CA LEU A 444 -16.07 -17.58 14.83
C LEU A 444 -15.57 -17.75 16.28
N THR A 445 -16.46 -17.71 17.27
CA THR A 445 -16.09 -17.91 18.67
C THR A 445 -15.40 -19.25 18.89
N SER A 446 -15.88 -20.32 18.24
CA SER A 446 -15.27 -21.66 18.33
C SER A 446 -13.93 -21.79 17.60
N ALA A 447 -13.62 -20.87 16.68
CA ALA A 447 -12.31 -20.84 16.02
C ALA A 447 -11.24 -20.25 16.95
N TYR A 448 -11.62 -19.32 17.84
CA TYR A 448 -10.68 -18.58 18.69
C TYR A 448 -9.77 -19.49 19.52
N ASP A 449 -10.33 -20.44 20.27
CA ASP A 449 -9.52 -21.32 21.13
C ASP A 449 -8.57 -22.19 20.31
N ARG A 450 -9.03 -22.74 19.19
CA ARG A 450 -8.20 -23.54 18.28
C ARG A 450 -7.06 -22.73 17.67
N ILE A 451 -7.32 -21.47 17.31
CA ILE A 451 -6.28 -20.57 16.80
C ILE A 451 -5.23 -20.32 17.88
N LEU A 452 -5.62 -20.15 19.15
CA LEU A 452 -4.65 -19.97 20.23
C LEU A 452 -3.83 -21.23 20.47
N GLU A 453 -4.45 -22.41 20.42
CA GLU A 453 -3.75 -23.69 20.50
C GLU A 453 -2.70 -23.85 19.38
N ASP A 454 -3.04 -23.47 18.14
CA ASP A 454 -2.08 -23.50 17.01
C ASP A 454 -0.92 -22.50 17.16
N LEU A 455 -1.10 -21.45 17.97
CA LEU A 455 -0.14 -20.34 18.12
C LEU A 455 0.68 -20.40 19.40
N GLU A 456 0.28 -21.19 20.41
CA GLU A 456 0.83 -21.18 21.77
C GLU A 456 2.36 -21.29 21.80
N ASP A 457 2.94 -22.23 21.03
CA ASP A 457 4.39 -22.43 20.92
C ASP A 457 5.02 -21.78 19.67
N ALA A 458 4.19 -21.29 18.75
CA ALA A 458 4.64 -20.81 17.44
C ALA A 458 4.86 -19.29 17.40
N VAL A 459 4.04 -18.53 18.13
CA VAL A 459 4.04 -17.07 18.07
C VAL A 459 3.77 -16.46 19.44
N ASP A 460 4.72 -15.64 19.90
CA ASP A 460 4.48 -14.75 21.02
C ASP A 460 4.86 -13.31 20.66
N ILE A 461 4.03 -12.36 21.12
CA ILE A 461 4.23 -10.92 20.99
C ILE A 461 3.92 -10.30 22.36
N PRO A 462 4.90 -10.19 23.26
CA PRO A 462 4.71 -9.49 24.52
C PRO A 462 4.32 -8.04 24.26
N ALA A 463 3.26 -7.53 24.89
CA ALA A 463 2.81 -6.16 24.60
C ALA A 463 3.86 -5.09 24.90
N LYS A 464 4.77 -5.34 25.85
CA LYS A 464 5.95 -4.50 26.13
C LYS A 464 6.97 -4.41 24.98
N SER A 465 6.97 -5.35 24.03
CA SER A 465 7.87 -5.31 22.88
C SER A 465 7.36 -4.42 21.75
N LEU A 466 6.13 -3.90 21.86
CA LEU A 466 5.60 -2.91 20.93
C LEU A 466 6.25 -1.54 21.22
N LEU A 467 7.01 -1.04 20.25
CA LEU A 467 7.80 0.19 20.36
C LEU A 467 6.91 1.45 20.27
N ILE A 468 5.86 1.38 19.45
CA ILE A 468 4.89 2.45 19.23
C ILE A 468 3.48 1.99 19.65
N PRO A 469 2.54 2.93 19.93
CA PRO A 469 1.17 2.55 20.20
C PRO A 469 0.58 1.72 19.07
N VAL A 470 -0.03 0.58 19.41
CA VAL A 470 -0.87 -0.19 18.50
C VAL A 470 -2.30 -0.07 18.97
N PHE A 471 -3.15 0.62 18.21
CA PHE A 471 -4.51 0.92 18.67
C PHE A 471 -5.45 -0.26 18.43
N ASN A 472 -6.17 -0.65 19.48
CA ASN A 472 -7.19 -1.69 19.47
C ASN A 472 -8.34 -1.33 18.49
N THR A 473 -8.76 -2.28 17.65
CA THR A 473 -9.73 -2.03 16.57
C THR A 473 -11.15 -1.73 17.08
N LYS A 474 -11.48 -2.10 18.31
CA LYS A 474 -12.79 -1.90 18.93
C LYS A 474 -12.83 -0.68 19.85
N THR A 475 -11.79 -0.49 20.67
CA THR A 475 -11.76 0.54 21.72
C THR A 475 -10.88 1.74 21.39
N GLY A 476 -9.89 1.59 20.51
CA GLY A 476 -8.85 2.60 20.27
C GLY A 476 -7.83 2.72 21.39
N GLU A 477 -7.82 1.81 22.36
CA GLU A 477 -6.81 1.79 23.42
C GLU A 477 -5.48 1.23 22.90
N ASP A 478 -4.38 1.67 23.50
CA ASP A 478 -3.03 1.22 23.16
C ASP A 478 -2.77 -0.18 23.73
N LEU A 479 -2.48 -1.16 22.86
CA LEU A 479 -2.20 -2.53 23.26
C LEU A 479 -0.96 -2.66 24.16
N ARG A 480 -0.03 -1.69 24.17
CA ARG A 480 1.11 -1.68 25.11
C ARG A 480 0.69 -1.70 26.57
N GLN A 481 -0.52 -1.22 26.86
CA GLN A 481 -1.08 -1.21 28.23
C GLN A 481 -1.36 -2.62 28.78
N LEU A 482 -1.30 -3.66 27.95
CA LEU A 482 -1.35 -5.06 28.40
C LEU A 482 -0.08 -5.50 29.17
N GLY A 483 1.01 -4.73 29.10
CA GLY A 483 2.23 -4.95 29.87
C GLY A 483 3.01 -6.19 29.43
N ASP A 484 3.29 -7.10 30.37
CA ASP A 484 4.03 -8.35 30.09
C ASP A 484 3.19 -9.43 29.39
N LYS A 485 1.89 -9.22 29.23
CA LYS A 485 1.01 -10.22 28.59
C LYS A 485 1.23 -10.24 27.07
N SER A 486 1.02 -11.41 26.48
CA SER A 486 0.98 -11.55 25.02
C SER A 486 -0.17 -10.75 24.42
N ALA A 487 0.11 -10.04 23.33
CA ALA A 487 -0.87 -9.34 22.51
C ALA A 487 -1.63 -10.32 21.58
N VAL A 488 -1.11 -11.53 21.35
CA VAL A 488 -1.68 -12.52 20.41
C VAL A 488 -3.17 -12.81 20.68
N PRO A 489 -3.61 -13.11 21.93
CA PRO A 489 -5.03 -13.34 22.20
C PRO A 489 -5.91 -12.12 21.87
N ALA A 490 -5.41 -10.90 22.12
CA ALA A 490 -6.14 -9.69 21.77
C ALA A 490 -6.23 -9.49 20.25
N LEU A 491 -5.15 -9.76 19.51
CA LEU A 491 -5.11 -9.66 18.04
C LEU A 491 -6.09 -10.65 17.38
N VAL A 492 -6.05 -11.92 17.79
CA VAL A 492 -6.98 -12.96 17.28
C VAL A 492 -8.43 -12.60 17.61
N ARG A 493 -8.68 -12.09 18.83
CA ARG A 493 -10.00 -11.61 19.25
C ARG A 493 -10.54 -10.49 18.35
N MET A 494 -9.70 -9.49 18.08
CA MET A 494 -10.03 -8.31 17.28
C MET A 494 -10.45 -8.64 15.83
N ILE A 495 -10.15 -9.86 15.35
CA ILE A 495 -10.51 -10.34 14.02
C ILE A 495 -11.69 -11.31 14.06
N THR A 496 -11.69 -12.23 15.02
CA THR A 496 -12.71 -13.30 15.08
C THR A 496 -14.06 -12.81 15.59
N HIS A 497 -14.10 -11.98 16.64
CA HIS A 497 -15.35 -11.66 17.33
C HIS A 497 -15.57 -10.20 17.67
N ASP A 498 -14.52 -9.45 17.99
CA ASP A 498 -14.66 -8.05 18.37
C ASP A 498 -15.02 -7.19 17.15
N ALA A 499 -16.09 -6.40 17.27
CA ALA A 499 -16.49 -5.46 16.24
C ALA A 499 -15.43 -4.37 16.04
N VAL A 500 -15.21 -3.94 14.81
CA VAL A 500 -14.29 -2.83 14.49
C VAL A 500 -15.05 -1.51 14.57
N ASN A 501 -14.62 -0.62 15.44
CA ASN A 501 -15.10 0.76 15.51
C ASN A 501 -14.02 1.69 14.93
N TRP A 502 -13.96 1.78 13.60
CA TRP A 502 -12.82 2.36 12.90
C TRP A 502 -12.59 3.84 13.23
N GLU A 503 -13.66 4.64 13.31
CA GLU A 503 -13.54 6.05 13.72
C GLU A 503 -12.92 6.21 15.10
N GLN A 504 -13.27 5.32 16.04
CA GLN A 504 -12.74 5.31 17.40
C GLN A 504 -11.28 4.84 17.43
N ALA A 505 -10.97 3.76 16.71
CA ALA A 505 -9.61 3.19 16.62
C ALA A 505 -8.61 4.13 15.92
N THR A 506 -9.11 5.10 15.15
CA THR A 506 -8.30 6.08 14.41
C THR A 506 -8.37 7.48 14.98
N VAL A 507 -8.78 7.67 16.24
CA VAL A 507 -8.61 8.95 16.93
C VAL A 507 -7.14 9.14 17.27
N PHE A 508 -6.37 9.61 16.29
CA PHE A 508 -4.93 9.82 16.38
C PHE A 508 -4.61 11.25 16.85
N PRO A 509 -4.08 11.43 18.07
CA PRO A 509 -3.79 12.75 18.61
C PRO A 509 -2.69 13.47 17.81
N GLY A 510 -2.98 14.69 17.34
CA GLY A 510 -2.01 15.50 16.61
C GLY A 510 -1.51 14.89 15.30
N ALA A 511 -2.29 13.97 14.70
CA ALA A 511 -2.00 13.46 13.37
C ALA A 511 -2.04 14.58 12.34
N THR A 512 -1.08 14.53 11.41
CA THR A 512 -1.04 15.36 10.20
C THR A 512 -1.01 14.50 8.95
N HIS A 513 -0.46 13.30 9.06
CA HIS A 513 -0.30 12.34 7.97
C HIS A 513 -0.71 10.95 8.45
N ILE A 514 -1.41 10.22 7.59
CA ILE A 514 -1.69 8.79 7.74
C ILE A 514 -1.16 8.08 6.50
N VAL A 515 -0.33 7.06 6.70
CA VAL A 515 0.21 6.23 5.62
C VAL A 515 -0.54 4.91 5.60
N ASP A 516 -1.20 4.59 4.49
CA ASP A 516 -1.89 3.31 4.28
C ASP A 516 -0.98 2.33 3.55
N PHE A 517 -0.62 1.25 4.23
CA PHE A 517 0.12 0.12 3.66
C PHE A 517 -0.80 -1.04 3.25
N GLY A 518 -2.12 -0.88 3.41
CA GLY A 518 -3.12 -1.85 3.01
C GLY A 518 -3.26 -2.00 1.50
N PRO A 519 -3.80 -3.14 1.04
CA PRO A 519 -4.03 -3.35 -0.38
C PRO A 519 -5.19 -2.52 -0.93
N GLY A 520 -5.22 -2.38 -2.25
CA GLY A 520 -6.36 -1.91 -3.04
C GLY A 520 -6.42 -0.42 -3.32
N GLY A 521 -5.33 0.30 -3.09
CA GLY A 521 -5.14 1.68 -3.53
C GLY A 521 -6.33 2.59 -3.22
N ILE A 522 -6.93 3.18 -4.27
CA ILE A 522 -8.05 4.12 -4.15
C ILE A 522 -9.35 3.49 -3.60
N SER A 523 -9.47 2.17 -3.66
CA SER A 523 -10.58 1.39 -3.08
C SER A 523 -10.27 0.89 -1.67
N GLY A 524 -9.03 1.10 -1.20
CA GLY A 524 -8.50 0.64 0.07
C GLY A 524 -8.93 1.48 1.27
N LEU A 525 -8.32 1.15 2.41
CA LEU A 525 -8.63 1.72 3.72
C LEU A 525 -8.27 3.20 3.83
N GLY A 526 -7.22 3.64 3.13
CA GLY A 526 -6.72 4.99 3.16
C GLY A 526 -7.77 6.01 2.71
N VAL A 527 -8.43 5.78 1.57
CA VAL A 527 -9.48 6.68 1.06
C VAL A 527 -10.70 6.71 1.99
N LEU A 528 -11.05 5.56 2.60
CA LEU A 528 -12.10 5.50 3.60
C LEU A 528 -11.75 6.37 4.81
N THR A 529 -10.52 6.25 5.31
CA THR A 529 -10.02 7.01 6.46
C THR A 529 -9.89 8.51 6.13
N ASN A 530 -9.51 8.85 4.90
CA ASN A 530 -9.46 10.22 4.41
C ASN A 530 -10.84 10.89 4.53
N ARG A 531 -11.90 10.20 4.08
CA ARG A 531 -13.28 10.73 4.19
C ARG A 531 -13.74 10.93 5.62
N ASN A 532 -13.30 10.09 6.56
CA ASN A 532 -13.63 10.24 7.98
C ASN A 532 -12.92 11.45 8.62
N LYS A 533 -11.79 11.89 8.04
CA LYS A 533 -10.91 12.92 8.60
C LYS A 533 -10.85 14.19 7.75
N ASP A 534 -11.62 14.26 6.68
CA ASP A 534 -11.66 15.44 5.82
C ASP A 534 -12.03 16.70 6.63
N GLY A 535 -11.35 17.80 6.32
CA GLY A 535 -11.47 19.06 7.05
C GLY A 535 -10.79 19.12 8.42
N THR A 536 -10.14 18.04 8.89
CA THR A 536 -9.43 18.02 10.19
C THR A 536 -7.93 18.28 10.07
N GLY A 537 -7.42 18.54 8.86
CA GLY A 537 -6.00 18.78 8.60
C GLY A 537 -5.13 17.53 8.50
N VAL A 538 -5.73 16.34 8.31
CA VAL A 538 -5.01 15.07 8.17
C VAL A 538 -4.92 14.66 6.70
N ARG A 539 -3.71 14.57 6.16
CA ARG A 539 -3.41 14.04 4.83
C ARG A 539 -3.30 12.52 4.88
N VAL A 540 -3.87 11.81 3.90
CA VAL A 540 -3.65 10.37 3.74
C VAL A 540 -2.74 10.11 2.53
N ILE A 541 -1.75 9.24 2.69
CA ILE A 541 -0.84 8.78 1.63
C ILE A 541 -1.04 7.27 1.44
N LEU A 542 -1.27 6.84 0.20
CA LEU A 542 -1.37 5.44 -0.18
C LEU A 542 0.04 4.93 -0.50
N ALA A 543 0.62 4.17 0.40
CA ALA A 543 1.97 3.62 0.24
C ALA A 543 2.03 2.46 -0.74
N GLY A 544 0.89 1.94 -1.20
CA GLY A 544 0.86 0.85 -2.18
C GLY A 544 1.03 1.30 -3.63
N GLU A 545 0.53 2.49 -3.94
CA GLU A 545 0.28 2.96 -5.32
C GLU A 545 1.27 4.05 -5.75
N MET A 546 1.77 3.97 -6.98
CA MET A 546 2.65 5.00 -7.55
C MET A 546 1.90 6.31 -7.84
N ASP A 547 0.65 6.20 -8.30
CA ASP A 547 -0.19 7.33 -8.70
C ASP A 547 -1.66 6.88 -8.74
N GLY A 548 -2.60 7.81 -8.86
CA GLY A 548 -4.02 7.47 -8.96
C GLY A 548 -4.93 8.67 -9.25
N THR A 549 -6.21 8.38 -9.41
CA THR A 549 -7.21 9.36 -9.89
C THR A 549 -7.77 10.27 -8.78
N ASN A 550 -7.51 9.96 -7.52
CA ASN A 550 -8.04 10.72 -6.40
C ASN A 550 -7.01 11.78 -5.94
N ALA A 551 -7.33 13.06 -6.18
CA ALA A 551 -6.47 14.18 -5.79
C ALA A 551 -6.45 14.46 -4.27
N GLU A 552 -7.47 13.98 -3.54
CA GLU A 552 -7.60 14.21 -2.10
C GLU A 552 -6.66 13.33 -1.25
N VAL A 553 -6.00 12.34 -1.87
CA VAL A 553 -4.99 11.49 -1.23
C VAL A 553 -3.63 11.61 -1.94
N GLY A 554 -2.58 11.28 -1.21
CA GLY A 554 -1.21 11.19 -1.70
C GLY A 554 -0.88 9.76 -2.10
N TYR A 555 0.24 9.60 -2.80
CA TYR A 555 0.70 8.32 -3.32
C TYR A 555 2.15 8.07 -2.88
N LYS A 556 2.67 6.87 -3.16
CA LYS A 556 4.01 6.39 -2.78
C LYS A 556 5.13 7.43 -2.96
N PRO A 557 5.20 8.27 -4.01
CA PRO A 557 6.23 9.30 -4.15
C PRO A 557 6.30 10.32 -2.99
N GLU A 558 5.17 10.66 -2.35
CA GLU A 558 5.14 11.62 -1.22
C GLU A 558 5.90 11.10 0.01
N LEU A 559 6.19 9.79 0.08
CA LEU A 559 7.01 9.20 1.14
C LEU A 559 8.51 9.39 0.92
N PHE A 560 8.95 9.61 -0.33
CA PHE A 560 10.36 9.54 -0.74
C PHE A 560 10.89 10.86 -1.31
N ASP A 561 10.03 11.80 -1.66
CA ASP A 561 10.42 13.10 -2.18
C ASP A 561 11.33 13.85 -1.20
N ARG A 562 12.46 14.34 -1.72
CA ARG A 562 13.51 15.01 -0.95
C ARG A 562 13.44 16.52 -1.05
N ASP A 563 12.61 17.09 -1.93
CA ASP A 563 12.41 18.54 -1.98
C ASP A 563 11.72 19.01 -0.68
N GLU A 564 12.26 20.02 -0.01
CA GLU A 564 11.72 20.53 1.26
C GLU A 564 10.29 21.07 1.13
N HIS A 565 9.90 21.50 -0.06
CA HIS A 565 8.55 22.02 -0.34
C HIS A 565 7.57 20.94 -0.82
N SER A 566 8.00 19.67 -0.87
CA SER A 566 7.15 18.56 -1.35
C SER A 566 6.09 18.10 -0.36
N VAL A 567 6.28 18.35 0.95
CA VAL A 567 5.35 17.89 1.99
C VAL A 567 4.02 18.64 1.91
N LYS A 568 2.93 17.90 1.67
CA LYS A 568 1.58 18.46 1.57
C LYS A 568 0.77 18.20 2.82
N TYR A 569 0.26 19.27 3.42
CA TYR A 569 -0.66 19.19 4.56
C TYR A 569 -2.10 19.35 4.08
N ALA A 570 -3.00 18.52 4.59
CA ALA A 570 -4.43 18.72 4.37
C ALA A 570 -4.91 19.95 5.14
N VAL A 571 -5.99 20.57 4.66
CA VAL A 571 -6.53 21.78 5.27
C VAL A 571 -7.38 21.42 6.49
N ASP A 572 -7.11 22.10 7.61
CA ASP A 572 -8.02 22.15 8.75
C ASP A 572 -8.99 23.32 8.54
N TRP A 573 -10.27 23.02 8.28
CA TRP A 573 -11.27 24.04 7.97
C TRP A 573 -11.51 25.01 9.12
N VAL A 574 -11.35 24.55 10.37
CA VAL A 574 -11.49 25.43 11.53
C VAL A 574 -10.34 26.42 11.59
N LYS A 575 -9.11 25.98 11.28
CA LYS A 575 -7.94 26.89 11.24
C LYS A 575 -7.99 27.85 10.05
N GLU A 576 -8.32 27.33 8.87
CA GLU A 576 -8.24 28.04 7.59
C GLU A 576 -9.49 28.89 7.29
N HIS A 577 -10.67 28.48 7.75
CA HIS A 577 -11.94 29.20 7.52
C HIS A 577 -12.64 29.64 8.81
N GLY A 578 -12.03 29.42 9.97
CA GLY A 578 -12.59 29.83 11.25
C GLY A 578 -12.75 31.35 11.37
N PRO A 579 -13.86 31.85 11.91
CA PRO A 579 -14.09 33.27 12.11
C PRO A 579 -13.10 33.85 13.13
N ARG A 580 -12.58 35.04 12.86
CA ARG A 580 -11.70 35.79 13.77
C ARG A 580 -12.26 37.20 14.02
N LEU A 581 -11.55 38.01 14.80
CA LEU A 581 -11.84 39.44 14.95
C LEU A 581 -10.64 40.26 14.48
N VAL A 582 -10.90 41.36 13.78
CA VAL A 582 -9.89 42.33 13.36
C VAL A 582 -10.36 43.74 13.70
N GLN A 583 -9.42 44.63 14.04
CA GLN A 583 -9.69 46.04 14.29
C GLN A 583 -9.10 46.92 13.19
N THR A 584 -9.86 47.90 12.75
CA THR A 584 -9.38 48.95 11.83
C THR A 584 -8.55 49.98 12.59
N SER A 585 -7.84 50.85 11.86
CA SER A 585 -7.13 52.00 12.44
C SER A 585 -8.05 53.00 13.14
N THR A 586 -9.35 52.99 12.83
CA THR A 586 -10.38 53.83 13.47
C THR A 586 -10.96 53.19 14.74
N GLY A 587 -10.55 51.97 15.10
CA GLY A 587 -11.02 51.25 16.29
C GLY A 587 -12.29 50.43 16.09
N GLU A 588 -12.80 50.33 14.86
CA GLU A 588 -13.96 49.50 14.54
C GLU A 588 -13.57 48.03 14.46
N THR A 589 -14.36 47.17 15.11
CA THR A 589 -14.10 45.72 15.16
C THR A 589 -15.01 45.00 14.17
N TYR A 590 -14.43 44.15 13.33
CA TYR A 590 -15.15 43.33 12.35
C TYR A 590 -14.93 41.84 12.59
N VAL A 591 -15.93 41.04 12.25
CA VAL A 591 -15.78 39.59 12.12
C VAL A 591 -14.98 39.31 10.86
N ASP A 592 -13.79 38.75 11.03
CA ASP A 592 -12.83 38.46 9.97
C ASP A 592 -13.13 37.09 9.35
N THR A 593 -13.63 37.13 8.11
CA THR A 593 -13.97 35.98 7.27
C THR A 593 -13.58 36.29 5.83
N LYS A 594 -13.55 35.29 4.96
CA LYS A 594 -13.33 35.49 3.52
C LYS A 594 -14.31 36.50 2.91
N MET A 595 -15.57 36.48 3.35
CA MET A 595 -16.62 37.38 2.86
C MET A 595 -16.41 38.83 3.31
N SER A 596 -16.16 39.06 4.60
CA SER A 596 -15.96 40.42 5.13
C SER A 596 -14.67 41.05 4.62
N ARG A 597 -13.60 40.25 4.45
CA ARG A 597 -12.35 40.69 3.81
C ARG A 597 -12.54 41.12 2.36
N LEU A 598 -13.41 40.43 1.62
CA LEU A 598 -13.71 40.76 0.23
C LEU A 598 -14.61 41.99 0.10
N LEU A 599 -15.67 42.08 0.91
CA LEU A 599 -16.70 43.10 0.77
C LEU A 599 -16.40 44.38 1.56
N GLY A 600 -15.54 44.33 2.58
CA GLY A 600 -15.25 45.45 3.47
C GLY A 600 -16.40 45.80 4.42
N ILE A 601 -17.35 44.88 4.62
CA ILE A 601 -18.53 45.03 5.49
C ILE A 601 -18.73 43.76 6.34
N PRO A 602 -19.57 43.80 7.40
CA PRO A 602 -19.88 42.60 8.18
C PRO A 602 -20.41 41.45 7.31
N PRO A 603 -20.01 40.19 7.61
CA PRO A 603 -20.36 39.03 6.79
C PRO A 603 -21.81 38.58 6.94
#